data_AF-A0A3E2YKQ0-F1
#
_entry.id   AF-A0A3E2YKQ0-F1
#
_cell.length_a   1.000
_cell.length_b   1.000
_cell.length_c   1.000
_cell.angle_alpha   90.00
_cell.angle_beta   90.00
_cell.angle_gamma   90.00
#
_symmetry.space_group_name_H-M   'P 1'
#
loop_
_entity.id
_entity.type
_entity.pdbx_description
1 polymer ?
#
loop_
_entity_poly.entity_id
_entity_poly.type
_entity_poly.pdbx_seq_one_letter_code
_entity_poly.pdbx_strand_id
1 'polypeptide(L)'
;MIAPTSAPPSARERVGITAVGTSLPGQVVPTAELHRRIAEASGLDLPAGLLSRMTGIESRRMAGDGEYASTLAVRAARQALAAAGREPAEVDLLLFASATRDVVEPATAHIVQAELGGRAHALDVTNACNSFLNGIDLARSAILAGRARRALVVTGETPTRAMRWQLTDLDQARSAFAGYTFGDAGAAVLVEPVARGGIVDVDTETWSEHWTVGGIPGGGSRHPRGDEHTYFTGDGRALRDVFEKIGTDILYRVRHRTGLDWADYARVLVHQVTLPYLDRFVEVTGVPRDKLEITVAELGNLASATLGVQLARVDAGLRSGDRVLFIGLGGGVSLMTMVWEKS
;
A
#
# COMPACT_ATOMS: atom_id res chain seq x y z
N MET A 1 22.49 -50.31 16.94
CA MET A 1 21.92 -49.77 15.69
C MET A 1 20.63 -49.07 16.03
N ILE A 2 20.67 -47.74 16.18
CA ILE A 2 19.48 -46.92 16.46
C ILE A 2 19.01 -46.39 15.11
N ALA A 3 17.86 -46.86 14.66
CA ALA A 3 17.26 -46.38 13.41
C ALA A 3 16.77 -44.93 13.61
N PRO A 4 17.09 -43.99 12.71
CA PRO A 4 16.44 -42.70 12.72
C PRO A 4 15.03 -42.88 12.14
N THR A 5 14.02 -42.77 13.00
CA THR A 5 12.64 -42.56 12.58
C THR A 5 12.53 -41.17 11.96
N SER A 6 12.65 -41.09 10.64
CA SER A 6 12.25 -39.91 9.89
C SER A 6 10.73 -39.77 10.01
N ALA A 7 10.28 -38.84 10.85
CA ALA A 7 8.91 -38.35 10.77
C ALA A 7 8.64 -37.91 9.32
N PRO A 8 7.45 -38.20 8.75
CA PRO A 8 7.10 -37.71 7.44
C PRO A 8 7.27 -36.18 7.43
N PRO A 9 7.71 -35.56 6.32
CA PRO A 9 7.74 -34.11 6.23
C PRO A 9 6.34 -33.61 6.57
N SER A 10 6.21 -32.83 7.64
CA SER A 10 4.94 -32.20 7.99
C SER A 10 4.42 -31.51 6.73
N ALA A 11 3.12 -31.64 6.46
CA ALA A 11 2.49 -30.87 5.39
C ALA A 11 2.94 -29.42 5.57
N ARG A 12 3.65 -28.86 4.57
CA ARG A 12 4.25 -27.52 4.68
C ARG A 12 3.19 -26.57 5.21
N GLU A 13 3.47 -25.96 6.37
CA GLU A 13 2.57 -25.01 6.99
C GLU A 13 2.25 -23.92 5.95
N ARG A 14 0.96 -23.73 5.66
CA ARG A 14 0.51 -22.66 4.75
C ARG A 14 0.19 -21.45 5.59
N VAL A 15 0.48 -20.28 5.06
CA VAL A 15 0.24 -19.01 5.74
C VAL A 15 -0.57 -18.11 4.81
N GLY A 16 -1.60 -17.47 5.33
CA GLY A 16 -2.52 -16.67 4.53
C GLY A 16 -3.10 -15.50 5.31
N ILE A 17 -3.73 -14.59 4.58
CA ILE A 17 -4.55 -13.52 5.14
C ILE A 17 -5.87 -14.14 5.63
N THR A 18 -6.22 -13.94 6.90
CA THR A 18 -7.43 -14.48 7.53
C THR A 18 -8.47 -13.41 7.87
N ALA A 19 -8.05 -12.15 7.96
CA ALA A 19 -8.95 -11.02 8.13
C ALA A 19 -8.36 -9.75 7.53
N VAL A 20 -9.23 -8.80 7.20
CA VAL A 20 -8.89 -7.50 6.64
C VAL A 20 -9.69 -6.41 7.35
N GLY A 21 -9.12 -5.22 7.48
CA GLY A 21 -9.77 -4.04 8.04
C GLY A 21 -9.26 -2.77 7.36
N THR A 22 -10.07 -1.70 7.38
CA THR A 22 -9.71 -0.43 6.74
C THR A 22 -10.15 0.77 7.56
N SER A 23 -9.58 1.94 7.29
CA SER A 23 -10.00 3.19 7.90
C SER A 23 -9.89 4.29 6.87
N LEU A 24 -10.99 4.98 6.59
CA LEU A 24 -11.00 6.18 5.75
C LEU A 24 -11.29 7.39 6.64
N PRO A 25 -10.51 8.48 6.54
CA PRO A 25 -10.85 9.74 7.18
C PRO A 25 -12.25 10.24 6.79
N GLY A 26 -12.87 11.03 7.67
CA GLY A 26 -14.22 11.55 7.46
C GLY A 26 -14.29 12.66 6.41
N GLN A 27 -13.22 13.43 6.24
CA GLN A 27 -13.21 14.56 5.32
C GLN A 27 -13.10 14.08 3.86
N VAL A 28 -14.11 14.40 3.06
CA VAL A 28 -14.09 14.21 1.60
C VAL A 28 -13.73 15.55 0.94
N VAL A 29 -12.65 15.57 0.16
CA VAL A 29 -12.17 16.77 -0.53
C VAL A 29 -12.28 16.57 -2.04
N PRO A 30 -13.23 17.25 -2.71
CA PRO A 30 -13.33 17.25 -4.16
C PRO A 30 -12.06 17.82 -4.81
N THR A 31 -11.66 17.30 -5.97
CA THR A 31 -10.50 17.80 -6.73
C THR A 31 -10.67 19.27 -7.11
N ALA A 32 -11.90 19.72 -7.39
CA ALA A 32 -12.18 21.13 -7.68
C ALA A 32 -11.89 22.04 -6.47
N GLU A 33 -12.21 21.58 -5.26
CA GLU A 33 -11.92 22.28 -4.02
C GLU A 33 -10.41 22.34 -3.75
N LEU A 34 -9.70 21.22 -3.91
CA LEU A 34 -8.25 21.15 -3.80
C LEU A 34 -7.58 22.13 -4.78
N HIS A 35 -8.01 22.11 -6.04
CA HIS A 35 -7.49 23.00 -7.08
C HIS A 35 -7.66 24.47 -6.71
N ARG A 36 -8.86 24.86 -6.24
CA ARG A 36 -9.15 26.24 -5.86
C ARG A 36 -8.24 26.70 -4.71
N ARG A 37 -8.09 25.89 -3.66
CA ARG A 37 -7.22 26.20 -2.51
C ARG A 37 -5.76 26.40 -2.92
N ILE A 38 -5.24 25.58 -3.83
CA ILE A 38 -3.87 25.73 -4.33
C ILE A 38 -3.72 27.03 -5.12
N ALA A 39 -4.66 27.33 -6.03
CA ALA A 39 -4.63 28.57 -6.83
C ALA A 39 -4.69 29.81 -5.93
N GLU A 40 -5.60 29.83 -4.95
CA GLU A 40 -5.76 30.92 -3.98
C GLU A 40 -4.51 31.11 -3.11
N ALA A 41 -3.95 30.02 -2.57
CA ALA A 41 -2.77 30.07 -1.71
C ALA A 41 -1.50 30.47 -2.48
N SER A 42 -1.42 30.13 -3.77
CA SER A 42 -0.26 30.43 -4.63
C SER A 42 -0.35 31.80 -5.31
N GLY A 43 -1.55 32.38 -5.43
CA GLY A 43 -1.78 33.55 -6.28
C GLY A 43 -1.52 33.30 -7.77
N LEU A 44 -1.55 32.02 -8.20
CA LEU A 44 -1.31 31.60 -9.58
C LEU A 44 -2.63 31.31 -10.28
N ASP A 45 -2.74 31.74 -11.54
CA ASP A 45 -3.86 31.37 -12.42
C ASP A 45 -3.64 29.95 -12.96
N LEU A 46 -4.21 28.96 -12.27
CA LEU A 46 -4.18 27.56 -12.68
C LEU A 46 -5.41 27.26 -13.56
N PRO A 47 -5.23 26.62 -14.74
CA PRO A 47 -6.36 26.28 -15.61
C PRO A 47 -7.42 25.44 -14.89
N ALA A 48 -8.66 25.89 -14.91
CA ALA A 48 -9.77 25.20 -14.27
C ALA A 48 -9.82 23.71 -14.65
N GLY A 49 -10.03 22.85 -13.64
CA GLY A 49 -10.15 21.40 -13.82
C GLY A 49 -8.85 20.70 -14.28
N LEU A 50 -7.69 21.37 -14.28
CA LEU A 50 -6.41 20.76 -14.66
C LEU A 50 -6.14 19.45 -13.91
N LEU A 51 -6.23 19.48 -12.58
CA LEU A 51 -5.95 18.32 -11.73
C LEU A 51 -6.89 17.15 -12.04
N SER A 52 -8.20 17.42 -12.16
CA SER A 52 -9.18 16.36 -12.47
C SER A 52 -8.92 15.76 -13.85
N ARG A 53 -8.70 16.58 -14.89
CA ARG A 53 -8.42 16.09 -16.25
C ARG A 53 -7.14 15.26 -16.34
N MET A 54 -6.08 15.67 -15.64
CA MET A 54 -4.79 15.00 -15.71
C MET A 54 -4.70 13.73 -14.85
N THR A 55 -5.51 13.63 -13.79
CA THR A 55 -5.43 12.52 -12.82
C THR A 55 -6.60 11.55 -12.93
N GLY A 56 -7.76 12.00 -13.41
CA GLY A 56 -9.02 11.26 -13.30
C GLY A 56 -9.54 11.12 -11.87
N ILE A 57 -8.98 11.86 -10.91
CA ILE A 57 -9.43 11.85 -9.52
C ILE A 57 -10.53 12.89 -9.34
N GLU A 58 -11.66 12.47 -8.79
CA GLU A 58 -12.84 13.27 -8.50
C GLU A 58 -12.79 13.82 -7.07
N SER A 59 -12.38 12.99 -6.12
CA SER A 59 -12.23 13.33 -4.72
C SER A 59 -11.12 12.53 -4.05
N ARG A 60 -10.76 12.92 -2.82
CA ARG A 60 -9.98 12.09 -1.90
C ARG A 60 -10.47 12.20 -0.48
N ARG A 61 -9.97 11.32 0.39
CA ARG A 61 -10.07 11.48 1.84
C ARG A 61 -8.84 12.20 2.36
N MET A 62 -9.02 13.10 3.32
CA MET A 62 -7.93 13.81 4.00
C MET A 62 -8.07 13.65 5.50
N ALA A 63 -6.97 13.35 6.18
CA ALA A 63 -6.91 13.26 7.62
C ALA A 63 -7.13 14.65 8.25
N GLY A 64 -8.05 14.72 9.21
CA GLY A 64 -8.30 15.94 9.97
C GLY A 64 -7.27 16.18 11.08
N ASP A 65 -7.53 17.20 11.88
CA ASP A 65 -6.75 17.48 13.09
C ASP A 65 -6.82 16.29 14.06
N GLY A 66 -5.67 15.88 14.59
CA GLY A 66 -5.57 14.71 15.48
C GLY A 66 -5.66 13.35 14.79
N GLU A 67 -5.84 13.29 13.46
CA GLU A 67 -5.77 12.03 12.69
C GLU A 67 -4.37 11.84 12.10
N TYR A 68 -3.59 10.90 12.66
CA TYR A 68 -2.25 10.55 12.21
C TYR A 68 -2.23 9.20 11.50
N ALA A 69 -1.10 8.86 10.89
CA ALA A 69 -0.90 7.54 10.27
C ALA A 69 -1.19 6.41 11.28
N SER A 70 -0.67 6.49 12.50
CA SER A 70 -0.98 5.55 13.59
C SER A 70 -2.48 5.44 13.86
N THR A 71 -3.22 6.56 13.89
CA THR A 71 -4.66 6.54 14.20
C THR A 71 -5.47 5.79 13.14
N LEU A 72 -5.11 5.96 11.85
CA LEU A 72 -5.76 5.25 10.75
C LEU A 72 -5.40 3.76 10.79
N ALA A 73 -4.14 3.44 11.09
CA ALA A 73 -3.68 2.06 11.26
C ALA A 73 -4.37 1.36 12.44
N VAL A 74 -4.53 2.02 13.59
CA VAL A 74 -5.22 1.49 14.78
C VAL A 74 -6.69 1.19 14.48
N ARG A 75 -7.40 2.08 13.78
CA ARG A 75 -8.79 1.86 13.40
C ARG A 75 -8.94 0.67 12.45
N ALA A 76 -8.08 0.56 11.44
CA ALA A 76 -8.06 -0.56 10.52
C ALA A 76 -7.71 -1.88 11.24
N ALA A 77 -6.72 -1.85 12.14
CA ALA A 77 -6.32 -2.98 12.96
C ALA A 77 -7.46 -3.51 13.84
N ARG A 78 -8.18 -2.61 14.52
CA ARG A 78 -9.35 -2.98 15.33
C ARG A 78 -10.43 -3.67 14.49
N GLN A 79 -10.66 -3.22 13.26
CA GLN A 79 -11.59 -3.90 12.35
C GLN A 79 -11.10 -5.30 11.96
N ALA A 80 -9.82 -5.45 11.57
CA ALA A 80 -9.27 -6.75 11.18
C ALA A 80 -9.30 -7.75 12.35
N LEU A 81 -8.92 -7.31 13.55
CA LEU A 81 -8.97 -8.12 14.77
C LEU A 81 -10.40 -8.53 15.13
N ALA A 82 -11.35 -7.59 15.09
CA ALA A 82 -12.76 -7.87 15.35
C ALA A 82 -13.35 -8.86 14.33
N ALA A 83 -13.01 -8.71 13.04
CA ALA A 83 -13.45 -9.64 11.99
C ALA A 83 -12.89 -11.07 12.19
N ALA A 84 -11.69 -11.19 12.77
CA ALA A 84 -11.09 -12.47 13.12
C ALA A 84 -11.54 -13.02 14.49
N GLY A 85 -12.29 -12.24 15.29
CA GLY A 85 -12.61 -12.58 16.68
C GLY A 85 -11.35 -12.70 17.55
N ARG A 86 -10.36 -11.83 17.33
CA ARG A 86 -9.06 -11.84 18.02
C ARG A 86 -8.88 -10.63 18.91
N GLU A 87 -8.22 -10.85 20.03
CA GLU A 87 -7.76 -9.78 20.91
C GLU A 87 -6.33 -9.33 20.54
N PRO A 88 -5.96 -8.06 20.75
CA PRO A 88 -4.60 -7.55 20.53
C PRO A 88 -3.51 -8.35 21.26
N ALA A 89 -3.84 -8.96 22.40
CA ALA A 89 -2.92 -9.79 23.17
C ALA A 89 -2.59 -11.16 22.53
N GLU A 90 -3.33 -11.59 21.52
CA GLU A 90 -3.09 -12.83 20.77
C GLU A 90 -2.13 -12.66 19.58
N VAL A 91 -1.73 -11.42 19.29
CA VAL A 91 -0.79 -11.08 18.22
C VAL A 91 0.65 -11.20 18.73
N ASP A 92 1.48 -11.92 17.99
CA ASP A 92 2.90 -12.13 18.34
C ASP A 92 3.82 -11.13 17.62
N LEU A 93 3.40 -10.65 16.45
CA LEU A 93 4.14 -9.74 15.59
C LEU A 93 3.24 -8.62 15.07
N LEU A 94 3.64 -7.36 15.28
CA LEU A 94 3.00 -6.18 14.73
C LEU A 94 3.96 -5.50 13.75
N LEU A 95 3.57 -5.44 12.48
CA LEU A 95 4.32 -4.74 11.44
C LEU A 95 3.57 -3.49 11.02
N PHE A 96 4.11 -2.31 11.33
CA PHE A 96 3.63 -1.06 10.76
C PHE A 96 4.31 -0.84 9.41
N ALA A 97 3.60 -1.23 8.37
CA ALA A 97 4.09 -1.37 7.02
C ALA A 97 3.63 -0.21 6.12
N SER A 98 4.18 1.00 6.36
CA SER A 98 3.72 2.25 5.75
C SER A 98 4.86 3.10 5.15
N ALA A 99 4.50 3.96 4.18
CA ALA A 99 5.36 5.04 3.71
C ALA A 99 5.33 6.26 4.65
N THR A 100 4.16 6.56 5.21
CA THR A 100 3.98 7.63 6.20
C THR A 100 4.32 7.14 7.61
N ARG A 101 4.86 8.04 8.44
CA ARG A 101 5.15 7.79 9.86
C ARG A 101 4.64 8.95 10.72
N ASP A 102 4.36 8.68 11.98
CA ASP A 102 3.94 9.72 12.94
C ASP A 102 5.12 10.60 13.35
N VAL A 103 6.25 9.96 13.66
CA VAL A 103 7.49 10.61 14.09
C VAL A 103 8.68 9.88 13.48
N VAL A 104 9.87 10.51 13.52
CA VAL A 104 11.11 9.89 13.04
C VAL A 104 11.58 8.78 13.98
N GLU A 105 11.45 9.00 15.29
CA GLU A 105 11.81 8.05 16.35
C GLU A 105 10.89 8.33 17.57
N PRO A 106 10.28 7.30 18.19
CA PRO A 106 10.39 5.86 17.89
C PRO A 106 9.61 5.41 16.64
N ALA A 107 9.75 4.14 16.28
CA ALA A 107 8.93 3.49 15.25
C ALA A 107 7.42 3.66 15.53
N THR A 108 6.64 3.92 14.48
CA THR A 108 5.18 4.17 14.58
C THR A 108 4.44 2.93 15.08
N ALA A 109 4.99 1.73 14.85
CA ALA A 109 4.50 0.47 15.40
C ALA A 109 4.36 0.50 16.93
N HIS A 110 5.24 1.22 17.66
CA HIS A 110 5.11 1.35 19.12
C HIS A 110 3.89 2.17 19.54
N ILE A 111 3.55 3.22 18.78
CA ILE A 111 2.34 4.02 18.99
C ILE A 111 1.12 3.15 18.75
N VAL A 112 1.08 2.43 17.62
CA VAL A 112 -0.02 1.51 17.30
C VAL A 112 -0.18 0.43 18.37
N GLN A 113 0.92 -0.17 18.83
CA GLN A 113 0.87 -1.21 19.87
C GLN A 113 0.31 -0.68 21.19
N ALA A 114 0.74 0.52 21.61
CA ALA A 114 0.25 1.16 22.83
C ALA A 114 -1.26 1.41 22.74
N GLU A 115 -1.75 1.94 21.61
CA GLU A 115 -3.17 2.24 21.37
C GLU A 115 -4.05 0.98 21.24
N LEU A 116 -3.49 -0.13 20.75
CA LEU A 116 -4.18 -1.43 20.71
C LEU A 116 -4.16 -2.14 22.06
N GLY A 117 -3.21 -1.84 22.95
CA GLY A 117 -3.03 -2.54 24.23
C GLY A 117 -2.38 -3.93 24.10
N GLY A 118 -1.64 -4.17 23.02
CA GLY A 118 -0.95 -5.44 22.74
C GLY A 118 0.45 -5.54 23.34
N ARG A 119 1.09 -6.71 23.17
CA ARG A 119 2.48 -6.97 23.59
C ARG A 119 3.32 -7.65 22.49
N ALA A 120 2.87 -7.58 21.24
CA ALA A 120 3.57 -8.16 20.11
C ALA A 120 5.00 -7.62 19.97
N HIS A 121 5.86 -8.36 19.27
CA HIS A 121 7.09 -7.77 18.75
C HIS A 121 6.68 -6.73 17.68
N ALA A 122 7.02 -5.45 17.91
CA ALA A 122 6.57 -4.34 17.07
C ALA A 122 7.75 -3.68 16.34
N LEU A 123 7.60 -3.45 15.03
CA LEU A 123 8.58 -2.76 14.20
C LEU A 123 7.94 -2.15 12.95
N ASP A 124 8.59 -1.13 12.39
CA ASP A 124 8.19 -0.51 11.13
C ASP A 124 8.83 -1.23 9.93
N VAL A 125 8.10 -1.31 8.82
CA VAL A 125 8.56 -1.79 7.52
C VAL A 125 8.28 -0.68 6.50
N THR A 126 9.31 -0.11 5.90
CA THR A 126 9.15 0.97 4.92
C THR A 126 9.84 0.63 3.60
N ASN A 127 9.06 0.55 2.54
CA ASN A 127 9.47 0.48 1.14
C ASN A 127 8.45 1.23 0.25
N ALA A 128 8.32 2.54 0.49
CA ALA A 128 7.35 3.41 -0.19
C ALA A 128 5.94 2.79 -0.24
N CYS A 129 5.25 2.85 -1.39
CA CYS A 129 3.91 2.28 -1.56
C CYS A 129 3.87 0.74 -1.50
N ASN A 130 5.01 0.03 -1.58
CA ASN A 130 5.05 -1.43 -1.44
C ASN A 130 5.07 -1.91 0.01
N SER A 131 5.24 -0.99 0.96
CA SER A 131 5.41 -1.32 2.38
C SER A 131 4.41 -2.37 2.87
N PHE A 132 3.12 -2.20 2.57
CA PHE A 132 2.07 -3.13 3.02
C PHE A 132 2.27 -4.57 2.52
N LEU A 133 2.57 -4.78 1.23
CA LEU A 133 2.87 -6.12 0.71
C LEU A 133 4.18 -6.67 1.28
N ASN A 134 5.21 -5.83 1.45
CA ASN A 134 6.45 -6.23 2.11
C ASN A 134 6.18 -6.68 3.55
N GLY A 135 5.30 -5.98 4.28
CA GLY A 135 4.87 -6.37 5.61
C GLY A 135 4.18 -7.74 5.62
N ILE A 136 3.30 -8.02 4.67
CA ILE A 136 2.61 -9.32 4.55
C ILE A 136 3.61 -10.45 4.28
N ASP A 137 4.58 -10.25 3.38
CA ASP A 137 5.58 -11.28 3.07
C ASP A 137 6.59 -11.49 4.22
N LEU A 138 6.96 -10.43 4.94
CA LEU A 138 7.77 -10.54 6.16
C LEU A 138 7.01 -11.28 7.28
N ALA A 139 5.72 -10.98 7.47
CA ALA A 139 4.86 -11.70 8.39
C ALA A 139 4.76 -13.19 8.03
N ARG A 140 4.53 -13.49 6.74
CA ARG A 140 4.54 -14.85 6.21
C ARG A 140 5.84 -15.58 6.52
N SER A 141 6.98 -14.93 6.25
CA SER A 141 8.32 -15.49 6.48
C SER A 141 8.57 -15.74 7.98
N ALA A 142 8.16 -14.82 8.85
CA ALA A 142 8.28 -14.99 10.29
C ALA A 142 7.45 -16.18 10.82
N ILE A 143 6.24 -16.38 10.29
CA ILE A 143 5.38 -17.50 10.68
C ILE A 143 5.97 -18.83 10.19
N LEU A 144 6.37 -18.92 8.92
CA LEU A 144 7.01 -20.12 8.36
C LEU A 144 8.32 -20.49 9.07
N ALA A 145 9.03 -19.50 9.64
CA ALA A 145 10.24 -19.69 10.43
C ALA A 145 9.96 -20.02 11.92
N GLY A 146 8.69 -20.12 12.33
CA GLY A 146 8.28 -20.38 13.72
C GLY A 146 8.60 -19.22 14.69
N ARG A 147 8.75 -18.00 14.19
CA ARG A 147 9.06 -16.80 14.99
C ARG A 147 7.82 -16.02 15.44
N ALA A 148 6.69 -16.27 14.80
CA ALA A 148 5.38 -15.76 15.15
C ALA A 148 4.33 -16.80 14.78
N ARG A 149 3.15 -16.77 15.41
CA ARG A 149 2.00 -17.55 14.97
C ARG A 149 0.92 -16.64 14.38
N ARG A 150 0.79 -15.43 14.91
CA ARG A 150 -0.16 -14.42 14.41
C ARG A 150 0.54 -13.11 14.21
N ALA A 151 0.50 -12.62 12.98
CA ALA A 151 1.08 -11.33 12.62
C ALA A 151 -0.03 -10.37 12.19
N LEU A 152 -0.05 -9.20 12.80
CA LEU A 152 -0.91 -8.10 12.41
C LEU A 152 -0.07 -7.14 11.56
N VAL A 153 -0.41 -7.02 10.28
CA VAL A 153 0.24 -6.08 9.37
C VAL A 153 -0.70 -4.91 9.17
N VAL A 154 -0.23 -3.72 9.49
CA VAL A 154 -1.03 -2.50 9.44
C VAL A 154 -0.32 -1.45 8.59
N THR A 155 -1.10 -0.59 7.95
CA THR A 155 -0.60 0.63 7.34
C THR A 155 -1.55 1.76 7.64
N GLY A 156 -0.99 2.95 7.81
CA GLY A 156 -1.71 4.21 7.90
C GLY A 156 -0.96 5.23 7.08
N GLU A 157 -1.66 5.86 6.16
CA GLU A 157 -1.11 6.76 5.17
C GLU A 157 -1.78 8.11 5.31
N THR A 158 -0.98 9.14 5.58
CA THR A 158 -1.42 10.55 5.50
C THR A 158 -0.57 11.35 4.50
N PRO A 159 -0.34 10.87 3.27
CA PRO A 159 0.53 11.53 2.30
C PRO A 159 0.00 12.88 1.83
N THR A 160 -1.29 13.19 2.04
CA THR A 160 -1.82 14.53 1.74
C THR A 160 -1.11 15.64 2.53
N ARG A 161 -0.52 15.33 3.69
CA ARG A 161 0.29 16.28 4.48
C ARG A 161 1.58 16.70 3.79
N ALA A 162 2.05 15.94 2.80
CA ALA A 162 3.21 16.29 1.99
C ALA A 162 2.84 17.09 0.72
N MET A 163 1.56 17.47 0.53
CA MET A 163 1.16 18.32 -0.58
C MET A 163 1.65 19.76 -0.38
N ARG A 164 2.19 20.36 -1.44
CA ARG A 164 2.57 21.76 -1.45
C ARG A 164 1.36 22.64 -1.77
N TRP A 165 0.94 23.48 -0.82
CA TRP A 165 -0.21 24.38 -1.02
C TRP A 165 0.14 25.68 -1.71
N GLN A 166 1.32 26.22 -1.43
CA GLN A 166 1.82 27.47 -1.98
C GLN A 166 2.88 27.19 -3.05
N LEU A 167 2.57 27.58 -4.28
CA LEU A 167 3.43 27.45 -5.44
C LEU A 167 4.03 28.80 -5.81
N THR A 168 5.34 28.84 -6.10
CA THR A 168 6.04 30.05 -6.52
C THR A 168 5.97 30.28 -8.04
N ASP A 169 5.94 29.20 -8.80
CA ASP A 169 6.01 29.21 -10.26
C ASP A 169 5.50 27.89 -10.87
N LEU A 170 5.47 27.84 -12.20
CA LEU A 170 5.01 26.68 -12.96
C LEU A 170 5.97 25.48 -12.90
N ASP A 171 7.26 25.69 -12.64
CA ASP A 171 8.21 24.58 -12.51
C ASP A 171 8.01 23.85 -11.19
N GLN A 172 7.76 24.59 -10.12
CA GLN A 172 7.35 24.03 -8.84
C GLN A 172 5.98 23.34 -8.94
N ALA A 173 5.04 23.90 -9.69
CA ALA A 173 3.74 23.26 -9.95
C ALA A 173 3.91 21.89 -10.63
N ARG A 174 4.81 21.77 -11.61
CA ARG A 174 5.14 20.49 -12.28
C ARG A 174 5.74 19.48 -11.32
N SER A 175 6.69 19.91 -10.50
CA SER A 175 7.38 19.04 -9.52
C SER A 175 6.44 18.55 -8.40
N ALA A 176 5.54 19.42 -7.93
CA ALA A 176 4.57 19.10 -6.87
C ALA A 176 3.36 18.30 -7.39
N PHE A 177 3.14 18.24 -8.71
CA PHE A 177 1.93 17.69 -9.32
C PHE A 177 1.59 16.27 -8.83
N ALA A 178 2.60 15.40 -8.73
CA ALA A 178 2.42 14.03 -8.27
C ALA A 178 1.87 13.97 -6.82
N GLY A 179 2.22 14.94 -5.97
CA GLY A 179 1.71 15.06 -4.62
C GLY A 179 0.19 15.31 -4.56
N TYR A 180 -0.38 15.98 -5.57
CA TYR A 180 -1.83 16.24 -5.61
C TYR A 180 -2.67 15.00 -5.96
N THR A 181 -2.03 13.88 -6.29
CA THR A 181 -2.75 12.61 -6.49
C THR A 181 -3.20 11.99 -5.17
N PHE A 182 -2.59 12.36 -4.05
CA PHE A 182 -2.75 11.65 -2.78
C PHE A 182 -4.16 11.72 -2.20
N GLY A 183 -4.46 10.66 -1.46
CA GLY A 183 -5.50 10.58 -0.44
C GLY A 183 -5.00 9.77 0.75
N ASP A 184 -5.71 9.88 1.86
CA ASP A 184 -5.32 9.29 3.14
C ASP A 184 -6.20 8.08 3.48
N ALA A 185 -5.60 7.02 4.04
CA ALA A 185 -6.31 5.81 4.46
C ALA A 185 -5.46 4.97 5.42
N GLY A 186 -6.11 4.06 6.14
CA GLY A 186 -5.47 2.95 6.84
C GLY A 186 -5.99 1.62 6.33
N ALA A 187 -5.15 0.59 6.40
CA ALA A 187 -5.53 -0.79 6.12
C ALA A 187 -4.80 -1.73 7.07
N ALA A 188 -5.39 -2.89 7.33
CA ALA A 188 -4.79 -3.92 8.15
C ALA A 188 -5.18 -5.30 7.63
N VAL A 189 -4.28 -6.27 7.80
CA VAL A 189 -4.57 -7.68 7.63
C VAL A 189 -4.01 -8.50 8.79
N LEU A 190 -4.73 -9.55 9.14
CA LEU A 190 -4.22 -10.60 10.02
C LEU A 190 -3.66 -11.72 9.16
N VAL A 191 -2.44 -12.15 9.46
CA VAL A 191 -1.71 -13.22 8.77
C VAL A 191 -1.49 -14.36 9.75
N GLU A 192 -1.96 -15.55 9.41
CA GLU A 192 -1.95 -16.74 10.28
C GLU A 192 -1.68 -18.03 9.47
N PRO A 193 -1.28 -19.13 10.14
CA PRO A 193 -1.36 -20.47 9.57
C PRO A 193 -2.78 -20.81 9.10
N VAL A 194 -2.90 -21.37 7.90
CA VAL A 194 -4.17 -21.78 7.29
C VAL A 194 -4.11 -23.25 6.86
N ALA A 195 -5.25 -23.95 6.90
CA ALA A 195 -5.32 -25.35 6.47
C ALA A 195 -5.27 -25.50 4.94
N ARG A 196 -5.86 -24.54 4.22
CA ARG A 196 -6.01 -24.49 2.75
C ARG A 196 -5.77 -23.07 2.24
N GLY A 197 -5.51 -22.93 0.94
CA GLY A 197 -5.15 -21.64 0.33
C GLY A 197 -3.83 -21.08 0.87
N GLY A 198 -3.82 -19.77 1.10
CA GLY A 198 -2.67 -19.03 1.62
C GLY A 198 -1.94 -18.22 0.53
N ILE A 199 -0.80 -17.66 0.89
CA ILE A 199 0.07 -16.94 -0.03
C ILE A 199 0.87 -17.97 -0.84
N VAL A 200 0.48 -18.09 -2.11
CA VAL A 200 0.97 -19.09 -3.07
C VAL A 200 2.29 -18.66 -3.67
N ASP A 201 2.40 -17.38 -4.02
CA ASP A 201 3.52 -16.86 -4.78
C ASP A 201 3.83 -15.42 -4.38
N VAL A 202 5.11 -15.05 -4.40
CA VAL A 202 5.59 -13.68 -4.23
C VAL A 202 6.74 -13.48 -5.22
N ASP A 203 6.71 -12.41 -5.99
CA ASP A 203 7.85 -11.98 -6.81
C ASP A 203 8.17 -10.51 -6.55
N THR A 204 9.44 -10.14 -6.70
CA THR A 204 9.89 -8.76 -6.53
C THR A 204 10.90 -8.37 -7.60
N GLU A 205 10.93 -7.09 -7.92
CA GLU A 205 11.93 -6.50 -8.81
C GLU A 205 12.25 -5.08 -8.35
N THR A 206 13.50 -4.64 -8.45
CA THR A 206 13.92 -3.33 -7.93
C THR A 206 14.98 -2.70 -8.82
N TRP A 207 14.76 -1.44 -9.15
CA TRP A 207 15.58 -0.60 -10.02
C TRP A 207 15.96 0.68 -9.26
N SER A 208 16.83 0.50 -8.26
CA SER A 208 17.18 1.51 -7.26
C SER A 208 17.93 2.71 -7.80
N GLU A 209 18.51 2.64 -9.00
CA GLU A 209 19.14 3.77 -9.68
C GLU A 209 18.15 4.93 -9.94
N HIS A 210 16.84 4.66 -9.91
CA HIS A 210 15.77 5.63 -10.13
C HIS A 210 15.21 6.25 -8.84
N TRP A 211 15.88 6.09 -7.69
CA TRP A 211 15.34 6.54 -6.39
C TRP A 211 15.10 8.06 -6.31
N THR A 212 15.80 8.85 -7.12
CA THR A 212 15.68 10.31 -7.17
C THR A 212 14.48 10.81 -7.97
N VAL A 213 13.76 9.93 -8.68
CA VAL A 213 12.67 10.32 -9.58
C VAL A 213 11.48 10.92 -8.82
N GLY A 214 11.23 10.47 -7.59
CA GLY A 214 10.20 11.07 -6.74
C GLY A 214 10.25 10.61 -5.30
N GLY A 215 9.89 11.50 -4.38
CA GLY A 215 9.88 11.24 -2.95
C GLY A 215 9.80 12.52 -2.12
N ILE A 216 10.06 12.37 -0.82
CA ILE A 216 10.14 13.45 0.15
C ILE A 216 11.60 13.53 0.62
N PRO A 217 12.37 14.56 0.23
CA PRO A 217 13.81 14.64 0.55
C PRO A 217 14.13 14.85 2.04
N GLY A 218 13.15 15.33 2.83
CA GLY A 218 13.27 15.75 4.22
C GLY A 218 12.98 14.67 5.24
N GLY A 219 13.32 14.96 6.50
CA GLY A 219 13.06 14.08 7.65
C GLY A 219 14.10 12.97 7.85
N GLY A 220 15.06 12.83 6.93
CA GLY A 220 16.23 11.96 7.04
C GLY A 220 17.54 12.74 7.22
N SER A 221 18.66 12.04 7.27
CA SER A 221 19.98 12.66 7.49
C SER A 221 20.49 13.55 6.34
N ARG A 222 19.97 13.37 5.11
CA ARG A 222 20.32 14.23 3.97
C ARG A 222 19.75 15.64 4.12
N HIS A 223 18.54 15.76 4.66
CA HIS A 223 17.90 17.03 5.00
C HIS A 223 17.15 16.87 6.34
N PRO A 224 17.87 16.98 7.48
CA PRO A 224 17.30 16.71 8.79
C PRO A 224 16.27 17.76 9.23
N ARG A 225 16.30 18.95 8.61
CA ARG A 225 15.42 20.08 8.90
C ARG A 225 15.11 20.83 7.60
N GLY A 226 14.00 21.57 7.59
CA GLY A 226 13.63 22.48 6.52
C GLY A 226 12.33 22.07 5.83
N ASP A 227 11.32 22.93 5.97
CA ASP A 227 9.95 22.67 5.47
C ASP A 227 9.92 22.43 3.96
N GLU A 228 10.78 23.11 3.19
CA GLU A 228 10.89 22.94 1.74
C GLU A 228 11.20 21.49 1.32
N HIS A 229 11.88 20.72 2.17
CA HIS A 229 12.20 19.31 1.92
C HIS A 229 11.10 18.35 2.37
N THR A 230 10.06 18.83 3.04
CA THR A 230 8.97 17.99 3.59
C THR A 230 7.83 17.75 2.60
N TYR A 231 7.84 18.46 1.47
CA TYR A 231 6.86 18.26 0.40
C TYR A 231 7.26 17.10 -0.52
N PHE A 232 6.26 16.43 -1.06
CA PHE A 232 6.47 15.44 -2.11
C PHE A 232 6.83 16.14 -3.41
N THR A 233 7.92 15.69 -4.02
CA THR A 233 8.36 16.12 -5.35
C THR A 233 8.55 14.90 -6.22
N GLY A 234 8.15 14.95 -7.49
CA GLY A 234 8.45 13.86 -8.39
C GLY A 234 8.10 14.13 -9.84
N ASP A 235 8.83 13.49 -10.74
CA ASP A 235 8.55 13.49 -12.17
C ASP A 235 7.65 12.30 -12.52
N GLY A 236 6.35 12.58 -12.63
CA GLY A 236 5.37 11.58 -13.01
C GLY A 236 5.59 10.99 -14.41
N ARG A 237 6.27 11.70 -15.34
CA ARG A 237 6.63 11.15 -16.65
C ARG A 237 7.77 10.16 -16.51
N ALA A 238 8.85 10.55 -15.83
CA ALA A 238 9.99 9.67 -15.61
C ALA A 238 9.58 8.40 -14.83
N LEU A 239 8.68 8.51 -13.84
CA LEU A 239 8.12 7.31 -13.17
C LEU A 239 7.43 6.38 -14.17
N ARG A 240 6.56 6.92 -15.04
CA ARG A 240 5.88 6.12 -16.06
C ARG A 240 6.87 5.45 -17.01
N ASP A 241 7.85 6.18 -17.51
CA ASP A 241 8.83 5.65 -18.45
C ASP A 241 9.64 4.51 -17.82
N VAL A 242 10.00 4.64 -16.53
CA VAL A 242 10.65 3.56 -15.77
C VAL A 242 9.71 2.36 -15.64
N PHE A 243 8.46 2.55 -15.23
CA PHE A 243 7.50 1.44 -15.09
C PHE A 243 7.21 0.73 -16.42
N GLU A 244 7.05 1.46 -17.51
CA GLU A 244 6.85 0.87 -18.84
C GLU A 244 8.08 0.08 -19.31
N LYS A 245 9.29 0.54 -18.97
CA LYS A 245 10.54 -0.14 -19.31
C LYS A 245 10.77 -1.40 -18.49
N ILE A 246 10.46 -1.36 -17.19
CA ILE A 246 10.49 -2.56 -16.33
C ILE A 246 9.44 -3.56 -16.81
N GLY A 247 8.34 -3.04 -17.38
CA GLY A 247 7.45 -3.80 -18.24
C GLY A 247 6.64 -4.86 -17.51
N THR A 248 6.18 -5.83 -18.29
CA THR A 248 5.30 -6.92 -17.84
C THR A 248 6.07 -8.17 -17.42
N ASP A 249 7.40 -8.10 -17.35
CA ASP A 249 8.27 -9.26 -17.14
C ASP A 249 7.99 -9.97 -15.82
N ILE A 250 7.75 -9.20 -14.76
CA ILE A 250 7.34 -9.77 -13.45
C ILE A 250 6.04 -10.57 -13.57
N LEU A 251 5.08 -10.12 -14.38
CA LEU A 251 3.82 -10.83 -14.61
C LEU A 251 4.04 -12.11 -15.43
N TYR A 252 4.93 -12.07 -16.42
CA TYR A 252 5.33 -13.28 -17.16
C TYR A 252 6.01 -14.30 -16.26
N ARG A 253 6.90 -13.86 -15.34
CA ARG A 253 7.55 -14.75 -14.37
C ARG A 253 6.54 -15.40 -13.42
N VAL A 254 5.60 -14.64 -12.88
CA VAL A 254 4.50 -15.17 -12.06
C VAL A 254 3.68 -16.19 -12.84
N ARG A 255 3.25 -15.87 -14.06
CA ARG A 255 2.50 -16.79 -14.92
C ARG A 255 3.28 -18.07 -15.20
N HIS A 256 4.57 -17.97 -15.53
CA HIS A 256 5.41 -19.13 -15.78
C HIS A 256 5.60 -20.00 -14.53
N ARG A 257 5.82 -19.41 -13.36
CA ARG A 257 6.07 -20.12 -12.10
C ARG A 257 4.81 -20.75 -11.52
N THR A 258 3.66 -20.09 -11.66
CA THR A 258 2.39 -20.52 -11.06
C THR A 258 1.49 -21.29 -12.02
N GLY A 259 1.69 -21.13 -13.33
CA GLY A 259 0.79 -21.65 -14.37
C GLY A 259 -0.55 -20.92 -14.46
N LEU A 260 -0.74 -19.83 -13.72
CA LEU A 260 -2.00 -19.08 -13.66
C LEU A 260 -2.06 -18.00 -14.75
N ASP A 261 -3.21 -17.87 -15.40
CA ASP A 261 -3.53 -16.80 -16.33
C ASP A 261 -4.62 -15.87 -15.76
N TRP A 262 -4.98 -14.82 -16.49
CA TRP A 262 -5.99 -13.86 -16.06
C TRP A 262 -7.30 -14.52 -15.67
N ALA A 263 -7.71 -15.59 -16.34
CA ALA A 263 -8.93 -16.33 -16.05
C ALA A 263 -8.96 -16.96 -14.64
N ASP A 264 -7.81 -17.30 -14.08
CA ASP A 264 -7.68 -18.01 -12.80
C ASP A 264 -7.80 -17.10 -11.56
N TYR A 265 -7.70 -15.78 -11.76
CA TYR A 265 -7.84 -14.80 -10.68
C TYR A 265 -9.29 -14.32 -10.56
N ALA A 266 -9.86 -14.37 -9.37
CA ALA A 266 -11.14 -13.74 -9.09
C ALA A 266 -11.03 -12.20 -9.12
N ARG A 267 -9.89 -11.67 -8.65
CA ARG A 267 -9.58 -10.23 -8.64
C ARG A 267 -8.09 -9.98 -8.87
N VAL A 268 -7.79 -8.82 -9.46
CA VAL A 268 -6.44 -8.28 -9.59
C VAL A 268 -6.42 -6.91 -8.94
N LEU A 269 -5.66 -6.78 -7.85
CA LEU A 269 -5.54 -5.57 -7.05
C LEU A 269 -4.23 -4.88 -7.40
N VAL A 270 -4.28 -3.60 -7.72
CA VAL A 270 -3.14 -2.86 -8.29
C VAL A 270 -2.99 -1.55 -7.54
N HIS A 271 -1.75 -1.18 -7.20
CA HIS A 271 -1.47 0.17 -6.71
C HIS A 271 -1.85 1.21 -7.77
N GLN A 272 -2.59 2.25 -7.39
CA GLN A 272 -3.17 3.22 -8.32
C GLN A 272 -2.71 4.65 -7.98
N VAL A 273 -2.11 5.32 -8.97
CA VAL A 273 -1.63 6.70 -8.85
C VAL A 273 -2.60 7.68 -9.53
N THR A 274 -3.02 7.35 -10.76
CA THR A 274 -4.02 8.10 -11.55
C THR A 274 -4.82 7.15 -12.43
N LEU A 275 -6.01 7.54 -12.89
CA LEU A 275 -6.78 6.74 -13.85
C LEU A 275 -6.04 6.55 -15.19
N PRO A 276 -5.44 7.58 -15.82
CA PRO A 276 -4.69 7.38 -17.06
C PRO A 276 -3.52 6.40 -16.92
N TYR A 277 -2.87 6.37 -15.75
CA TYR A 277 -1.82 5.39 -15.49
C TYR A 277 -2.37 3.96 -15.39
N LEU A 278 -3.52 3.80 -14.72
CA LEU A 278 -4.19 2.50 -14.63
C LEU A 278 -4.70 2.02 -16.01
N ASP A 279 -5.26 2.91 -16.82
CA ASP A 279 -5.71 2.58 -18.17
C ASP A 279 -4.53 2.13 -19.04
N ARG A 280 -3.39 2.82 -18.93
CA ARG A 280 -2.16 2.40 -19.60
C ARG A 280 -1.65 1.04 -19.13
N PHE A 281 -1.72 0.77 -17.82
CA PHE A 281 -1.40 -0.54 -17.26
C PHE A 281 -2.30 -1.64 -17.85
N VAL A 282 -3.60 -1.39 -18.00
CA VAL A 282 -4.55 -2.31 -18.65
C VAL A 282 -4.15 -2.59 -20.10
N GLU A 283 -3.84 -1.55 -20.87
CA GLU A 283 -3.41 -1.69 -22.27
C GLU A 283 -2.14 -2.54 -22.41
N VAL A 284 -1.16 -2.32 -21.52
CA VAL A 284 0.16 -2.99 -21.59
C VAL A 284 0.08 -4.44 -21.11
N THR A 285 -0.71 -4.72 -20.07
CA THR A 285 -0.76 -6.06 -19.45
C THR A 285 -1.87 -6.96 -20.00
N GLY A 286 -2.89 -6.36 -20.62
CA GLY A 286 -4.09 -7.08 -21.05
C GLY A 286 -4.95 -7.59 -19.90
N VAL A 287 -4.77 -7.10 -18.67
CA VAL A 287 -5.61 -7.49 -17.54
C VAL A 287 -7.08 -7.10 -17.80
N PRO A 288 -8.06 -8.00 -17.59
CA PRO A 288 -9.46 -7.66 -17.75
C PRO A 288 -9.89 -6.58 -16.75
N ARG A 289 -10.48 -5.48 -17.26
CA ARG A 289 -10.86 -4.32 -16.43
C ARG A 289 -11.88 -4.68 -15.35
N ASP A 290 -12.77 -5.63 -15.62
CA ASP A 290 -13.79 -6.14 -14.69
C ASP A 290 -13.22 -6.93 -13.51
N LYS A 291 -11.95 -7.36 -13.58
CA LYS A 291 -11.23 -7.99 -12.46
C LYS A 291 -10.54 -6.99 -11.54
N LEU A 292 -10.45 -5.72 -11.94
CA LEU A 292 -9.82 -4.65 -11.16
C LEU A 292 -10.81 -4.05 -10.15
N GLU A 293 -10.28 -3.65 -9.00
CA GLU A 293 -10.98 -2.78 -8.04
C GLU A 293 -10.43 -1.36 -8.16
N ILE A 294 -11.22 -0.44 -8.74
CA ILE A 294 -10.78 0.93 -9.02
C ILE A 294 -11.19 1.83 -7.86
N THR A 295 -10.21 2.35 -7.11
CA THR A 295 -10.41 3.22 -5.95
C THR A 295 -9.91 4.64 -6.17
N VAL A 296 -8.94 4.82 -7.07
CA VAL A 296 -8.23 6.10 -7.24
C VAL A 296 -9.13 7.26 -7.65
N ALA A 297 -10.20 7.01 -8.40
CA ALA A 297 -11.14 8.05 -8.83
C ALA A 297 -11.78 8.77 -7.63
N GLU A 298 -12.16 8.04 -6.59
CA GLU A 298 -12.91 8.57 -5.43
C GLU A 298 -12.05 8.77 -4.18
N LEU A 299 -10.94 8.02 -4.05
CA LEU A 299 -10.09 8.03 -2.87
C LEU A 299 -8.71 8.66 -3.12
N GLY A 300 -8.32 8.87 -4.38
CA GLY A 300 -6.96 9.27 -4.75
C GLY A 300 -5.93 8.15 -4.57
N ASN A 301 -4.65 8.50 -4.67
CA ASN A 301 -3.52 7.63 -4.43
C ASN A 301 -3.33 7.42 -2.91
N LEU A 302 -3.68 6.24 -2.41
CA LEU A 302 -3.63 5.88 -1.00
C LEU A 302 -2.27 5.34 -0.55
N ALA A 303 -1.20 5.56 -1.32
CA ALA A 303 0.13 5.02 -1.06
C ALA A 303 0.07 3.52 -0.74
N SER A 304 0.68 3.06 0.36
CA SER A 304 0.69 1.63 0.71
C SER A 304 -0.66 1.06 1.16
N ALA A 305 -1.62 1.92 1.56
CA ALA A 305 -2.96 1.47 1.95
C ALA A 305 -3.83 1.04 0.76
N THR A 306 -3.44 1.38 -0.48
CA THR A 306 -4.23 1.11 -1.70
C THR A 306 -4.70 -0.33 -1.79
N LEU A 307 -3.78 -1.28 -1.67
CA LEU A 307 -4.06 -2.70 -1.87
C LEU A 307 -4.90 -3.29 -0.73
N GLY A 308 -4.69 -2.83 0.51
CA GLY A 308 -5.50 -3.24 1.65
C GLY A 308 -6.94 -2.71 1.57
N VAL A 309 -7.12 -1.47 1.10
CA VAL A 309 -8.45 -0.89 0.86
C VAL A 309 -9.18 -1.63 -0.27
N GLN A 310 -8.50 -1.94 -1.36
CA GLN A 310 -9.09 -2.74 -2.44
C GLN A 310 -9.48 -4.14 -1.96
N LEU A 311 -8.61 -4.81 -1.18
CA LEU A 311 -8.90 -6.13 -0.63
C LEU A 311 -10.16 -6.11 0.23
N ALA A 312 -10.30 -5.14 1.13
CA ALA A 312 -11.47 -5.04 1.99
C ALA A 312 -12.79 -4.87 1.23
N ARG A 313 -12.76 -4.20 0.07
CA ARG A 313 -13.96 -4.02 -0.78
C ARG A 313 -14.40 -5.29 -1.48
N VAL A 314 -13.45 -6.13 -1.87
CA VAL A 314 -13.74 -7.36 -2.61
C VAL A 314 -13.90 -8.58 -1.71
N ASP A 315 -13.36 -8.56 -0.48
CA ASP A 315 -13.22 -9.74 0.38
C ASP A 315 -14.54 -10.47 0.65
N ALA A 316 -15.62 -9.73 0.93
CA ALA A 316 -16.94 -10.30 1.18
C ALA A 316 -17.53 -11.05 -0.04
N GLY A 317 -17.08 -10.72 -1.25
CA GLY A 317 -17.48 -11.37 -2.49
C GLY A 317 -16.62 -12.58 -2.87
N LEU A 318 -15.45 -12.76 -2.24
CA LEU A 318 -14.54 -13.86 -2.52
C LEU A 318 -14.96 -15.13 -1.78
N ARG A 319 -14.84 -16.26 -2.47
CA ARG A 319 -15.04 -17.60 -1.95
C ARG A 319 -13.71 -18.24 -1.62
N SER A 320 -13.75 -19.23 -0.75
CA SER A 320 -12.55 -20.00 -0.48
C SER A 320 -12.11 -20.78 -1.72
N GLY A 321 -10.81 -20.73 -2.03
CA GLY A 321 -10.19 -21.20 -3.27
C GLY A 321 -10.09 -20.11 -4.36
N ASP A 322 -10.76 -18.97 -4.21
CA ASP A 322 -10.58 -17.85 -5.12
C ASP A 322 -9.17 -17.27 -4.97
N ARG A 323 -8.57 -16.89 -6.10
CA ARG A 323 -7.23 -16.30 -6.15
C ARG A 323 -7.30 -14.82 -6.40
N VAL A 324 -6.46 -14.08 -5.69
CA VAL A 324 -6.27 -12.65 -5.86
C VAL A 324 -4.81 -12.40 -6.17
N LEU A 325 -4.55 -11.68 -7.27
CA LEU A 325 -3.22 -11.17 -7.58
C LEU A 325 -3.11 -9.74 -7.06
N PHE A 326 -2.12 -9.48 -6.23
CA PHE A 326 -1.73 -8.15 -5.81
C PHE A 326 -0.54 -7.68 -6.66
N ILE A 327 -0.57 -6.43 -7.08
CA ILE A 327 0.49 -5.78 -7.88
C ILE A 327 0.83 -4.45 -7.20
N GLY A 328 1.95 -4.46 -6.49
CA GLY A 328 2.55 -3.31 -5.84
C GLY A 328 3.53 -2.58 -6.76
N LEU A 329 3.48 -1.26 -6.71
CA LEU A 329 4.38 -0.35 -7.41
C LEU A 329 4.81 0.73 -6.40
N GLY A 330 6.11 0.85 -6.13
CA GLY A 330 6.65 1.78 -5.15
C GLY A 330 7.80 2.62 -5.70
N GLY A 331 7.97 3.84 -5.17
CA GLY A 331 9.15 4.66 -5.42
C GLY A 331 10.43 3.95 -4.97
N GLY A 332 11.53 4.16 -5.71
CA GLY A 332 12.75 3.37 -5.55
C GLY A 332 13.50 3.15 -6.86
N VAL A 333 12.93 2.57 -7.93
CA VAL A 333 11.58 2.00 -8.12
C VAL A 333 11.54 0.52 -7.72
N SER A 334 10.46 0.08 -7.08
CA SER A 334 10.26 -1.29 -6.60
C SER A 334 8.92 -1.84 -7.08
N LEU A 335 8.90 -3.08 -7.55
CA LEU A 335 7.70 -3.82 -7.92
C LEU A 335 7.57 -5.07 -7.07
N MET A 336 6.34 -5.42 -6.74
CA MET A 336 6.04 -6.64 -6.00
C MET A 336 4.74 -7.25 -6.52
N THR A 337 4.72 -8.57 -6.67
CA THR A 337 3.50 -9.32 -6.90
C THR A 337 3.27 -10.30 -5.76
N MET A 338 2.01 -10.55 -5.44
CA MET A 338 1.62 -11.59 -4.48
C MET A 338 0.38 -12.30 -4.98
N VAL A 339 0.44 -13.63 -5.05
CA VAL A 339 -0.74 -14.46 -5.30
C VAL A 339 -1.23 -14.99 -3.96
N TRP A 340 -2.45 -14.61 -3.59
CA TRP A 340 -3.14 -15.12 -2.41
C TRP A 340 -4.35 -15.95 -2.85
N GLU A 341 -4.47 -17.16 -2.31
CA GLU A 341 -5.65 -17.99 -2.44
C GLU A 341 -6.43 -17.94 -1.12
N LYS A 342 -7.70 -17.52 -1.16
CA LYS A 342 -8.54 -17.39 0.04
C LYS A 342 -8.75 -18.76 0.69
N SER A 343 -8.48 -18.84 2.00
CA SER A 343 -8.64 -20.06 2.79
C SER A 343 -10.09 -20.45 2.99
#